data_AF-D1FPW0-F1
#
_entry.id   AF-D1FPW0-F1
#
_cell.length_a   1.000
_cell.length_b   1.000
_cell.length_c   1.000
_cell.angle_alpha   90.00
_cell.angle_beta   90.00
_cell.angle_gamma   90.00
#
_symmetry.space_group_name_H-M   'P 1'
#
loop_
_entity.id
_entity.type
_entity.pdbx_description
1 polymer ?
#
loop_
_entity_poly.entity_id
_entity_poly.type
_entity_poly.pdbx_seq_one_letter_code
_entity_poly.pdbx_strand_id
1 'polypeptide(L)'
;MGYFIEFSLLVGITSVLGGDGTHPKCLSKAGDQANNIRNWSFNDSKKLKCYYQCLLISENIIPRQGGELNGKNYFKLFNTEELQANADNCLDYKLVSTAHQCDGAYEIFKCNYNANPAEFKKSMIAYFDNKGSTKKSSKKNKKSKN
;
A
#
# COMPACT_ATOMS: atom_id res chain seq x y z
N MET A 1 12.94 -4.12 59.18
CA MET A 1 13.69 -4.52 57.97
C MET A 1 12.70 -4.52 56.80
N GLY A 2 12.68 -3.43 56.03
CA GLY A 2 11.78 -3.28 54.89
C GLY A 2 12.50 -3.64 53.59
N TYR A 3 11.88 -4.45 52.75
CA TYR A 3 12.33 -4.72 51.39
C TYR A 3 11.46 -3.91 50.43
N PHE A 4 12.04 -2.85 49.87
CA PHE A 4 11.51 -2.20 48.67
C PHE A 4 11.97 -3.02 47.47
N ILE A 5 11.03 -3.64 46.77
CA ILE A 5 11.30 -4.21 45.44
C ILE A 5 10.98 -3.10 44.44
N GLU A 6 12.03 -2.54 43.84
CA GLU A 6 11.94 -1.58 42.76
C GLU A 6 11.25 -2.21 41.53
N PHE A 7 10.12 -1.63 41.14
CA PHE A 7 9.51 -1.84 39.84
C PHE A 7 10.38 -1.18 38.77
N SER A 8 11.29 -1.93 38.15
CA SER A 8 11.88 -1.53 36.86
C SER A 8 10.86 -1.78 35.75
N LEU A 9 9.87 -0.90 35.65
CA LEU A 9 9.04 -0.72 34.46
C LEU A 9 9.92 -0.10 33.38
N LEU A 10 10.66 -0.93 32.65
CA LEU A 10 11.27 -0.54 31.39
C LEU A 10 10.14 -0.28 30.40
N VAL A 11 9.82 1.01 30.26
CA VAL A 11 9.01 1.58 29.21
C VAL A 11 9.75 1.31 27.89
N GLY A 12 9.49 0.16 27.28
CA GLY A 12 9.91 -0.16 25.93
C GLY A 12 9.16 0.73 24.95
N ILE A 13 9.79 1.84 24.58
CA ILE A 13 9.32 2.77 23.56
C ILE A 13 9.45 2.07 22.20
N THR A 14 8.51 1.19 21.83
CA THR A 14 8.33 0.86 20.41
C THR A 14 7.53 1.99 19.79
N SER A 15 8.23 3.03 19.36
CA SER A 15 7.73 3.99 18.37
C SER A 15 7.46 3.25 17.07
N VAL A 16 6.37 2.48 17.02
CA VAL A 16 5.72 2.14 15.76
C VAL A 16 5.14 3.47 15.28
N LEU A 17 5.94 4.18 14.48
CA LEU A 17 5.47 5.18 13.55
C LEU A 17 4.57 4.46 12.53
N GLY A 18 3.41 3.99 13.00
CA GLY A 18 2.35 3.44 12.19
C GLY A 18 1.74 4.61 11.43
N GLY A 19 2.27 4.90 10.25
CA GLY A 19 1.56 5.76 9.32
C GLY A 19 0.21 5.12 9.01
N ASP A 20 -0.88 5.84 9.28
CA ASP A 20 -2.27 5.39 9.12
C ASP A 20 -2.70 5.21 7.63
N GLY A 21 -1.79 4.78 6.77
CA GLY A 21 -1.96 4.66 5.32
C GLY A 21 -1.83 3.22 4.82
N THR A 22 -2.39 2.97 3.64
CA THR A 22 -2.33 1.66 2.97
C THR A 22 -0.90 1.21 2.71
N HIS A 23 -0.03 2.12 2.24
CA HIS A 23 1.36 1.80 1.93
C HIS A 23 2.15 1.34 3.18
N PRO A 24 2.23 2.08 4.31
CA PRO A 24 2.89 1.61 5.52
C PRO A 24 2.34 0.28 6.06
N LYS A 25 1.01 0.09 6.04
CA LYS A 25 0.35 -1.15 6.46
C LYS A 25 0.81 -2.35 5.62
N CYS A 26 0.83 -2.22 4.30
CA CYS A 26 1.24 -3.30 3.41
C CYS A 26 2.77 -3.51 3.46
N LEU A 27 3.55 -2.43 3.58
CA LEU A 27 5.00 -2.51 3.71
C LEU A 27 5.42 -3.27 4.98
N SER A 28 4.73 -3.04 6.10
CA SER A 28 4.97 -3.79 7.35
C SER A 28 4.77 -5.32 7.18
N LYS A 29 3.80 -5.74 6.36
CA LYS A 29 3.56 -7.16 6.06
C LYS A 29 4.61 -7.77 5.13
N ALA A 30 5.26 -6.96 4.31
CA ALA A 30 6.28 -7.42 3.38
C ALA A 30 7.60 -7.78 4.09
N GLY A 31 7.82 -7.27 5.31
CA GLY A 31 8.97 -7.62 6.15
C GLY A 31 10.30 -7.28 5.49
N ASP A 32 11.14 -8.30 5.32
CA ASP A 32 12.47 -8.25 4.69
C ASP A 32 12.46 -7.72 3.24
N GLN A 33 11.29 -7.69 2.59
CA GLN A 33 11.14 -7.15 1.24
C GLN A 33 10.94 -5.62 1.20
N ALA A 34 10.90 -4.93 2.35
CA ALA A 34 10.66 -3.49 2.40
C ALA A 34 11.67 -2.67 1.58
N ASN A 35 12.94 -3.08 1.55
CA ASN A 35 13.98 -2.40 0.77
C ASN A 35 13.75 -2.55 -0.74
N ASN A 36 13.33 -3.73 -1.20
CA ASN A 36 13.00 -3.97 -2.61
C ASN A 36 11.82 -3.08 -3.04
N ILE A 37 10.80 -2.96 -2.20
CA ILE A 37 9.63 -2.11 -2.45
C ILE A 37 10.04 -0.64 -2.58
N ARG A 38 10.83 -0.12 -1.64
CA ARG A 38 11.31 1.28 -1.66
C ARG A 38 12.17 1.60 -2.87
N ASN A 39 12.94 0.62 -3.33
CA ASN A 39 13.84 0.75 -4.48
C ASN A 39 13.17 0.41 -5.82
N TRP A 40 11.87 0.08 -5.82
CA TRP A 40 11.13 -0.35 -7.02
C TRP A 40 11.78 -1.57 -7.71
N SER A 41 12.34 -2.48 -6.91
CA SER A 41 12.98 -3.70 -7.36
C SER A 41 11.98 -4.85 -7.33
N PHE A 42 11.64 -5.35 -8.51
CA PHE A 42 10.76 -6.49 -8.69
C PHE A 42 11.56 -7.80 -8.61
N ASN A 43 11.10 -8.74 -7.79
CA ASN A 43 11.65 -10.10 -7.68
C ASN A 43 10.53 -11.12 -7.41
N ASP A 44 10.87 -12.41 -7.34
CA ASP A 44 9.89 -13.48 -7.19
C ASP A 44 9.49 -13.82 -5.74
N SER A 45 9.91 -13.02 -4.76
CA SER A 45 9.56 -13.23 -3.36
C SER A 45 8.05 -13.18 -3.16
N LYS A 46 7.47 -14.25 -2.60
CA LYS A 46 6.05 -14.32 -2.25
C LYS A 46 5.60 -13.12 -1.41
N LYS A 47 6.44 -12.66 -0.47
CA LYS A 47 6.13 -11.50 0.38
C LYS A 47 6.03 -10.20 -0.42
N LEU A 48 6.90 -10.01 -1.42
CA LEU A 48 6.85 -8.86 -2.33
C LEU A 48 5.61 -8.93 -3.22
N LYS A 49 5.28 -10.10 -3.77
CA LYS A 49 4.07 -10.26 -4.59
C LYS A 49 2.80 -9.95 -3.80
N CYS A 50 2.70 -10.49 -2.57
CA CYS A 50 1.55 -10.25 -1.70
C CYS A 50 1.48 -8.80 -1.16
N TYR A 51 2.56 -8.02 -1.23
CA TYR A 51 2.50 -6.59 -0.96
C TYR A 51 1.58 -5.88 -1.97
N TYR A 52 1.70 -6.16 -3.26
CA TYR A 52 0.84 -5.55 -4.29
C TYR A 52 -0.62 -5.97 -4.16
N GLN A 53 -0.87 -7.24 -3.84
CA GLN A 53 -2.22 -7.73 -3.50
C GLN A 53 -2.80 -6.96 -2.30
N CYS A 54 -2.00 -6.73 -1.27
CA CYS A 54 -2.42 -5.96 -0.10
C CYS A 54 -2.85 -4.53 -0.49
N LEU A 55 -2.17 -3.89 -1.44
CA LEU A 55 -2.56 -2.57 -1.96
C LEU A 55 -3.93 -2.63 -2.64
N LEU A 56 -4.12 -3.55 -3.60
CA LEU A 56 -5.38 -3.68 -4.33
C LEU A 56 -6.58 -3.93 -3.41
N ILE A 57 -6.42 -4.82 -2.43
CA ILE A 57 -7.49 -5.13 -1.47
C ILE A 57 -7.73 -3.93 -0.53
N SER A 58 -6.67 -3.30 -0.02
CA SER A 58 -6.82 -2.18 0.93
C SER A 58 -7.39 -0.92 0.28
N GLU A 59 -7.21 -0.76 -1.03
CA GLU A 59 -7.79 0.34 -1.82
C GLU A 59 -9.17 0.02 -2.41
N ASN A 60 -9.76 -1.13 -2.04
CA ASN A 60 -11.04 -1.60 -2.59
C ASN A 60 -11.04 -1.61 -4.13
N ILE A 61 -9.91 -2.00 -4.73
CA ILE A 61 -9.79 -2.22 -6.17
C ILE A 61 -10.27 -3.62 -6.52
N ILE A 62 -9.98 -4.61 -5.67
CA ILE A 62 -10.52 -5.96 -5.82
C ILE A 62 -10.97 -6.53 -4.47
N PRO A 63 -12.09 -7.28 -4.41
CA PRO A 63 -12.48 -7.97 -3.20
C PRO A 63 -11.46 -9.03 -2.80
N ARG A 64 -11.35 -9.29 -1.50
CA ARG A 64 -10.41 -10.30 -0.96
C ARG A 64 -10.67 -11.71 -1.48
N GLN A 65 -11.92 -12.04 -1.80
CA GLN A 65 -12.33 -13.35 -2.30
C GLN A 65 -12.25 -13.46 -3.83
N GLY A 66 -11.75 -12.42 -4.53
CA GLY A 66 -11.93 -12.30 -5.97
C GLY A 66 -13.29 -11.73 -6.35
N GLY A 67 -13.46 -11.43 -7.63
CA GLY A 67 -14.64 -10.77 -8.17
C GLY A 67 -14.28 -9.65 -9.13
N GLU A 68 -15.25 -8.79 -9.39
CA GLU A 68 -15.10 -7.69 -10.32
C GLU A 68 -14.10 -6.64 -9.81
N LEU A 69 -13.24 -6.18 -10.72
CA LEU A 69 -12.30 -5.11 -10.45
C LEU A 69 -13.03 -3.77 -10.47
N ASN A 70 -12.81 -2.96 -9.43
CA ASN A 70 -13.31 -1.60 -9.37
C ASN A 70 -12.40 -0.67 -10.18
N GLY A 71 -12.70 -0.54 -11.48
CA GLY A 71 -11.93 0.27 -12.42
C GLY A 71 -11.78 1.73 -11.96
N LYS A 72 -12.84 2.31 -11.38
CA LYS A 72 -12.81 3.67 -10.83
C LYS A 72 -11.77 3.83 -9.72
N ASN A 73 -11.59 2.84 -8.85
CA ASN A 73 -10.57 2.90 -7.80
C ASN A 73 -9.19 2.56 -8.34
N TYR A 74 -9.11 1.66 -9.32
CA TYR A 74 -7.86 1.30 -9.99
C TYR A 74 -7.26 2.50 -10.73
N PHE A 75 -8.05 3.21 -11.55
CA PHE A 75 -7.54 4.32 -12.34
C PHE A 75 -7.14 5.55 -11.51
N LYS A 76 -7.64 5.68 -10.27
CA LYS A 76 -7.17 6.72 -9.33
C LYS A 76 -5.70 6.59 -8.93
N LEU A 77 -5.11 5.41 -9.13
CA LEU A 77 -3.68 5.19 -8.92
C LEU A 77 -2.83 5.99 -9.92
N PHE A 78 -3.42 6.41 -11.05
CA PHE A 78 -2.73 7.04 -12.18
C PHE A 78 -3.17 8.49 -12.36
N ASN A 79 -2.22 9.41 -12.31
CA ASN A 79 -2.46 10.86 -12.30
C ASN A 79 -2.35 11.53 -13.69
N THR A 80 -2.09 10.76 -14.75
CA THR A 80 -2.05 11.25 -16.14
C THR A 80 -2.88 10.34 -17.05
N GLU A 81 -3.38 10.90 -18.15
CA GLU A 81 -4.12 10.13 -19.16
C GLU A 81 -3.27 9.03 -19.80
N GLU A 82 -1.99 9.31 -20.07
CA GLU A 82 -1.04 8.33 -20.60
C GLU A 82 -0.89 7.12 -19.66
N LEU A 83 -0.75 7.36 -18.34
CA LEU A 83 -0.66 6.28 -17.37
C LEU A 83 -1.98 5.51 -17.25
N GLN A 84 -3.13 6.18 -17.36
CA GLN A 84 -4.42 5.50 -17.37
C GLN A 84 -4.58 4.62 -18.62
N ALA A 85 -4.14 5.07 -19.78
CA ALA A 85 -4.13 4.26 -21.00
C ALA A 85 -3.20 3.05 -20.87
N ASN A 86 -2.01 3.23 -20.31
CA ASN A 86 -1.10 2.12 -20.01
C ASN A 86 -1.71 1.13 -19.01
N ALA A 87 -2.41 1.64 -18.01
CA ALA A 87 -3.09 0.82 -17.02
C ALA A 87 -4.21 -0.01 -17.63
N ASP A 88 -5.00 0.58 -18.54
CA ASP A 88 -6.05 -0.12 -19.28
C ASP A 88 -5.46 -1.27 -20.13
N ASN A 89 -4.34 -1.00 -20.83
CA ASN A 89 -3.62 -2.03 -21.58
C ASN A 89 -3.05 -3.16 -20.72
N CYS A 90 -2.80 -2.91 -19.43
CA CYS A 90 -2.30 -3.90 -18.48
C CYS A 90 -3.41 -4.71 -17.80
N LEU A 91 -4.69 -4.36 -17.99
CA LEU A 91 -5.84 -5.12 -17.48
C LEU A 91 -6.22 -6.27 -18.42
N ASP A 92 -5.29 -7.21 -18.62
CA ASP A 92 -5.60 -8.48 -19.26
C ASP A 92 -6.62 -9.25 -18.39
N TYR A 93 -7.66 -9.84 -19.02
CA TYR A 93 -8.70 -10.61 -18.33
C TYR A 93 -8.14 -11.67 -17.38
N LYS A 94 -7.08 -12.37 -17.77
CA LYS A 94 -6.39 -13.38 -16.95
C LYS A 94 -5.75 -12.76 -15.72
N LEU A 95 -5.12 -11.60 -15.86
CA LEU A 95 -4.52 -10.87 -14.73
C LEU A 95 -5.61 -10.35 -13.78
N VAL A 96 -6.70 -9.80 -14.32
CA VAL A 96 -7.82 -9.29 -13.53
C VAL A 96 -8.47 -10.42 -12.72
N SER A 97 -8.72 -11.58 -13.35
CA SER A 97 -9.32 -12.74 -12.69
C SER A 97 -8.49 -13.24 -11.50
N THR A 98 -7.16 -13.06 -11.56
CA THR A 98 -6.20 -13.49 -10.53
C THR A 98 -5.67 -12.34 -9.67
N ALA A 99 -6.16 -11.11 -9.83
CA ALA A 99 -5.65 -9.94 -9.09
C ALA A 99 -5.92 -10.00 -7.57
N HIS A 100 -6.84 -10.87 -7.15
CA HIS A 100 -7.08 -11.17 -5.73
C HIS A 100 -6.04 -12.11 -5.15
N GLN A 101 -5.14 -12.65 -5.97
CA GLN A 101 -4.00 -13.49 -5.62
C GLN A 101 -2.71 -12.68 -5.71
N CYS A 102 -1.65 -13.13 -5.04
CA CYS A 102 -0.39 -12.39 -4.98
C CYS A 102 0.26 -12.23 -6.36
N ASP A 103 0.28 -13.29 -7.18
CA ASP A 103 0.90 -13.25 -8.50
C ASP A 103 0.15 -12.33 -9.46
N GLY A 104 -1.18 -12.43 -9.55
CA GLY A 104 -1.96 -11.58 -10.45
C GLY A 104 -1.84 -10.09 -10.11
N ALA A 105 -1.91 -9.75 -8.81
CA ALA A 105 -1.69 -8.36 -8.37
C ALA A 105 -0.28 -7.85 -8.71
N TYR A 106 0.73 -8.70 -8.51
CA TYR A 106 2.12 -8.37 -8.83
C TYR A 106 2.31 -8.11 -10.32
N GLU A 107 1.77 -8.97 -11.20
CA GLU A 107 1.91 -8.81 -12.65
C GLU A 107 1.21 -7.57 -13.17
N ILE A 108 0.05 -7.18 -12.61
CA ILE A 108 -0.60 -5.90 -12.96
C ILE A 108 0.32 -4.72 -12.65
N PHE A 109 0.90 -4.66 -11.45
CA PHE A 109 1.81 -3.57 -11.07
C PHE A 109 3.10 -3.59 -11.89
N LYS A 110 3.64 -4.77 -12.18
CA LYS A 110 4.85 -4.94 -12.99
C LYS A 110 4.63 -4.51 -14.44
N CYS A 111 3.48 -4.83 -15.03
CA CYS A 111 3.10 -4.39 -16.37
C CYS A 111 3.09 -2.85 -16.46
N ASN A 112 2.40 -2.20 -15.52
CA ASN A 112 2.32 -0.75 -15.45
C ASN A 112 3.70 -0.10 -15.24
N TYR A 113 4.51 -0.68 -14.36
CA TYR A 113 5.87 -0.23 -14.12
C TYR A 113 6.73 -0.33 -15.39
N ASN A 114 6.65 -1.45 -16.12
CA ASN A 114 7.44 -1.67 -17.32
C ASN A 114 7.03 -0.74 -18.48
N ALA A 115 5.76 -0.33 -18.56
CA ALA A 115 5.28 0.59 -19.58
C ALA A 115 5.89 2.00 -19.43
N ASN A 116 5.91 2.54 -18.21
CA ASN A 116 6.53 3.85 -17.94
C ASN A 116 7.04 3.93 -16.48
N PRO A 117 8.29 3.49 -16.21
CA PRO A 117 8.79 3.38 -14.84
C PRO A 117 8.84 4.71 -14.09
N ALA A 118 9.22 5.80 -14.75
CA ALA A 118 9.42 7.10 -14.10
C ALA A 118 8.08 7.70 -13.65
N GLU A 119 7.10 7.77 -14.57
CA GLU A 119 5.79 8.33 -14.26
C GLU A 119 4.98 7.41 -13.33
N PHE A 120 5.11 6.08 -13.48
CA PHE A 120 4.47 5.15 -12.56
C PHE A 120 4.93 5.34 -11.11
N LYS A 121 6.25 5.44 -10.88
CA LYS A 121 6.82 5.72 -9.55
C LYS A 121 6.24 7.01 -8.96
N LYS A 122 6.27 8.09 -9.75
CA LYS A 122 5.76 9.40 -9.35
C LYS A 122 4.28 9.35 -8.99
N SER A 123 3.47 8.67 -9.79
CA SER A 123 2.02 8.54 -9.55
C SER A 123 1.73 7.74 -8.27
N MET A 124 2.41 6.62 -8.06
CA MET A 124 2.24 5.80 -6.85
C MET A 124 2.66 6.54 -5.58
N ILE A 125 3.80 7.24 -5.61
CA ILE A 125 4.27 8.07 -4.49
C ILE A 125 3.22 9.14 -4.18
N ALA A 126 2.79 9.90 -5.20
CA ALA A 126 1.78 10.93 -5.04
C ALA A 126 0.47 10.37 -4.46
N TYR A 127 0.00 9.21 -4.94
CA TYR A 127 -1.22 8.59 -4.46
C TYR A 127 -1.14 8.21 -2.97
N PHE A 128 -0.08 7.52 -2.57
CA PHE A 128 0.03 7.01 -1.20
C PHE A 128 0.47 8.07 -0.17
N ASP A 129 1.28 9.07 -0.57
CA ASP A 129 1.71 10.15 0.30
C ASP A 129 0.56 11.15 0.58
N ASN A 130 -0.22 11.50 -0.46
CA ASN A 130 -1.35 12.43 -0.31
C ASN A 130 -2.50 11.84 0.52
N LYS A 131 -2.62 10.51 0.59
CA LYS A 131 -3.59 9.86 1.49
C LYS A 131 -3.14 9.87 2.97
N GLY A 132 -1.84 9.92 3.23
CA GLY A 132 -1.31 10.01 4.60
C GLY A 132 -1.56 11.37 5.25
N SER A 133 -1.57 12.45 4.46
CA SER A 133 -1.71 13.83 4.92
C SER A 133 -3.17 14.25 5.20
N THR A 134 -4.15 13.71 4.46
CA THR A 134 -5.58 14.04 4.67
C THR A 134 -6.14 13.55 6.02
N LYS A 135 -5.58 12.48 6.60
CA LYS A 135 -6.00 11.99 7.94
C LYS A 135 -5.52 12.83 9.10
N LYS A 136 -4.44 13.63 8.95
CA LYS A 136 -3.93 14.50 10.03
C LYS A 136 -4.82 15.73 10.28
N SER A 137 -5.58 16.20 9.29
CA SER A 137 -6.45 17.40 9.46
C SER A 137 -7.79 17.12 10.15
N SER A 138 -8.32 15.89 10.12
CA SER A 138 -9.63 15.61 10.74
C SER A 138 -9.61 15.42 12.26
N LYS A 139 -8.44 15.32 12.91
CA LYS A 139 -8.34 15.15 14.37
C LYS A 139 -8.32 16.45 15.18
N LYS A 140 -8.24 17.63 14.54
CA LYS A 140 -8.10 18.92 15.26
C LYS A 140 -9.42 19.67 15.55
N ASN A 141 -10.57 19.21 15.03
CA ASN A 141 -11.86 19.92 15.19
C ASN A 141 -12.88 19.26 16.15
N LYS A 142 -12.44 18.37 17.05
CA LYS A 142 -13.33 17.72 18.05
C LYS A 142 -12.91 17.96 19.51
N LYS A 143 -12.29 19.09 19.81
CA LYS A 143 -12.00 19.52 21.19
C LYS A 143 -12.14 21.03 21.37
N SER A 144 -13.34 21.56 21.12
CA SER A 144 -13.78 22.85 21.66
C SER A 144 -15.31 22.91 21.57
N LYS A 145 -15.96 22.34 22.59
CA LYS A 145 -17.34 22.59 23.02
C LYS A 145 -17.57 21.72 24.26
N ASN A 146 -17.15 22.26 25.39
CA ASN A 146 -17.80 22.14 26.69
C ASN A 146 -17.38 23.36 27.50
#